data_AF-A0A6B2GF86-F1
#
_entry.id   AF-A0A6B2GF86-F1
#
_cell.length_a   1.000
_cell.length_b   1.000
_cell.length_c   1.000
_cell.angle_alpha   90.00
_cell.angle_beta   90.00
_cell.angle_gamma   90.00
#
_symmetry.space_group_name_H-M   'P 1'
#
loop_
_entity.id
_entity.type
_entity.pdbx_description
1 polymer ?
#
loop_
_entity_poly.entity_id
_entity_poly.type
_entity_poly.pdbx_seq_one_letter_code
_entity_poly.pdbx_strand_id
1 'polypeptide(L)'
;MKILVMLSVFVLITTSCTETKRIIVHSCSNNIEANADILRSLELNTNYLKENNIEIKMDNEKCGYTLIYNNKEKFIEGGMTDIDLMLEIKSFYKLK
;
A
#
# COMPACT_ATOMS: atom_id res chain seq x y z
N MET A 1 6.34 46.06 -13.45
CA MET A 1 6.52 44.66 -13.92
C MET A 1 7.37 43.80 -12.97
N LYS A 2 7.19 43.90 -11.64
CA LYS A 2 7.96 43.10 -10.65
C LYS A 2 7.10 42.32 -9.65
N ILE A 3 5.78 42.55 -9.63
CA ILE A 3 4.85 41.95 -8.66
C ILE A 3 4.33 40.58 -9.14
N LEU A 4 4.36 40.32 -10.45
CA LEU A 4 3.78 39.11 -11.04
C LEU A 4 4.60 37.83 -10.82
N VAL A 5 5.90 37.94 -10.54
CA VAL A 5 6.79 36.79 -10.35
C VAL A 5 6.71 36.23 -8.92
N MET A 6 6.25 37.02 -7.96
CA MET A 6 6.15 36.59 -6.56
C MET A 6 4.90 35.73 -6.28
N LEU A 7 3.87 35.84 -7.14
CA LEU A 7 2.62 35.08 -7.01
C LEU A 7 2.75 33.63 -7.54
N SER A 8 3.62 33.39 -8.53
CA SER A 8 3.79 32.07 -9.15
C SER A 8 4.56 31.07 -8.28
N VAL A 9 5.31 31.54 -7.27
CA VAL A 9 6.07 30.67 -6.36
C VAL A 9 5.19 30.18 -5.19
N PHE A 10 4.12 30.91 -4.85
CA PHE A 10 3.21 30.51 -3.76
C PHE A 10 2.30 29.31 -4.11
N VAL A 11 2.10 29.02 -5.41
CA VAL A 11 1.27 27.89 -5.87
C VAL A 11 1.98 26.53 -5.70
N LEU A 12 3.31 26.51 -5.56
CA LEU A 12 4.08 25.26 -5.42
C LEU A 12 4.19 24.75 -3.98
N ILE A 13 3.73 25.52 -2.99
CA ILE A 13 3.81 25.18 -1.56
C ILE A 13 2.43 24.78 -1.00
N THR A 14 1.48 24.40 -1.84
CA THR A 14 0.44 23.47 -1.37
C THR A 14 1.12 22.14 -1.14
N THR A 15 1.70 22.01 0.04
CA THR A 15 2.05 20.74 0.68
C THR A 15 0.84 19.82 0.55
N SER A 16 0.79 19.04 -0.52
CA SER A 16 -0.11 17.91 -0.58
C SER A 16 0.37 17.00 0.54
N CYS A 17 -0.40 16.92 1.62
CA CYS A 17 -0.36 15.75 2.49
C CYS A 17 -0.74 14.56 1.61
N THR A 18 0.23 14.03 0.86
CA THR A 18 0.03 12.85 0.03
C THR A 18 -0.14 11.71 1.00
N GLU A 19 -1.36 11.19 1.09
CA GLU A 19 -1.62 10.08 1.99
C GLU A 19 -0.71 8.92 1.60
N THR A 20 0.09 8.45 2.54
CA THR A 20 0.99 7.32 2.27
C THR A 20 0.16 6.06 2.35
N LYS A 21 -0.07 5.39 1.21
CA LYS A 21 -0.71 4.06 1.13
C LYS A 21 0.34 3.07 0.68
N ARG A 22 0.67 2.09 1.52
CA ARG A 22 1.72 1.09 1.22
C ARG A 22 1.39 -0.27 1.79
N ILE A 23 1.59 -1.31 1.01
CA ILE A 23 1.61 -2.70 1.48
C ILE A 23 3.05 -3.17 1.51
N ILE A 24 3.48 -3.71 2.65
CA ILE A 24 4.71 -4.49 2.77
C ILE A 24 4.29 -5.96 2.73
N VAL A 25 4.82 -6.70 1.77
CA VAL A 25 4.58 -8.12 1.58
C VAL A 25 5.74 -8.87 2.22
N HIS A 26 5.43 -9.74 3.16
CA HIS A 26 6.39 -10.48 3.96
C HIS A 26 6.44 -11.94 3.55
N SER A 27 7.60 -12.41 3.09
CA SER A 27 7.74 -13.81 2.66
C SER A 27 7.66 -14.80 3.82
N CYS A 28 6.93 -15.89 3.63
CA CYS A 28 6.80 -16.95 4.64
C CYS A 28 7.85 -18.05 4.40
N SER A 29 9.11 -17.78 4.74
CA SER A 29 10.25 -18.65 4.40
C SER A 29 10.11 -20.11 4.85
N ASN A 30 9.41 -20.35 5.96
CA ASN A 30 9.22 -21.66 6.56
C ASN A 30 7.89 -22.33 6.16
N ASN A 31 7.04 -21.66 5.36
CA ASN A 31 5.75 -22.16 4.92
C ASN A 31 5.54 -21.86 3.43
N ILE A 32 5.84 -22.85 2.59
CA ILE A 32 5.78 -22.75 1.13
C ILE A 32 4.35 -22.46 0.64
N GLU A 33 3.35 -23.08 1.27
CA GLU A 33 1.93 -22.90 0.91
C GLU A 33 1.49 -21.47 1.18
N ALA A 34 1.76 -20.95 2.39
CA ALA A 34 1.46 -19.56 2.72
C ALA A 34 2.21 -18.58 1.82
N ASN A 35 3.46 -18.86 1.45
CA ASN A 35 4.22 -18.00 0.54
C ASN A 35 3.62 -18.01 -0.88
N ALA A 36 3.16 -19.16 -1.37
CA ALA A 36 2.51 -19.27 -2.67
C ALA A 36 1.17 -18.51 -2.69
N ASP A 37 0.37 -18.63 -1.63
CA ASP A 37 -0.88 -17.91 -1.47
C ASP A 37 -0.66 -16.40 -1.42
N ILE A 38 0.40 -15.94 -0.73
CA ILE A 38 0.76 -14.52 -0.67
C ILE A 38 1.08 -13.98 -2.06
N LEU A 39 1.97 -14.66 -2.77
CA LEU A 39 2.38 -14.24 -4.11
C LEU A 39 1.19 -14.22 -5.08
N ARG A 40 0.32 -15.23 -4.98
CA ARG A 40 -0.86 -15.35 -5.85
C ARG A 40 -1.88 -14.26 -5.57
N SER A 41 -2.21 -14.02 -4.31
CA SER A 41 -3.17 -12.97 -3.93
C SER A 41 -2.64 -11.57 -4.23
N LEU A 42 -1.34 -11.32 -4.09
CA LEU A 42 -0.68 -10.08 -4.52
C LEU A 42 -0.77 -9.89 -6.04
N GLU A 43 -0.43 -10.93 -6.82
CA GLU A 43 -0.49 -10.90 -8.29
C GLU A 43 -1.89 -10.51 -8.77
N LEU A 44 -2.92 -11.17 -8.24
CA LEU A 44 -4.32 -10.92 -8.61
C LEU A 44 -4.81 -9.52 -8.24
N ASN A 45 -4.25 -8.91 -7.19
CA ASN A 45 -4.62 -7.57 -6.75
C ASN A 45 -3.70 -6.45 -7.27
N THR A 46 -2.61 -6.76 -7.98
CA THR A 46 -1.59 -5.77 -8.36
C THR A 46 -2.15 -4.60 -9.17
N ASN A 47 -3.08 -4.86 -10.08
CA ASN A 47 -3.73 -3.79 -10.86
C ASN A 47 -4.58 -2.88 -9.98
N TYR A 48 -5.37 -3.46 -9.07
CA TYR A 48 -6.19 -2.70 -8.12
C TYR A 48 -5.32 -1.82 -7.20
N LEU A 49 -4.19 -2.35 -6.71
CA LEU A 49 -3.22 -1.61 -5.91
C LEU A 49 -2.65 -0.42 -6.69
N LYS A 50 -2.29 -0.63 -7.96
CA LYS A 50 -1.76 0.41 -8.85
C LYS A 50 -2.79 1.51 -9.13
N GLU A 51 -4.02 1.15 -9.44
CA GLU A 51 -5.12 2.10 -9.68
C GLU A 51 -5.42 2.98 -8.47
N ASN A 52 -5.21 2.46 -7.25
CA ASN A 52 -5.43 3.17 -6.00
C ASN A 52 -4.19 3.86 -5.42
N ASN A 53 -3.09 3.91 -6.18
CA ASN A 53 -1.80 4.50 -5.77
C ASN A 53 -1.26 3.91 -4.46
N ILE A 54 -1.35 2.59 -4.31
CA ILE A 54 -0.80 1.87 -3.17
C ILE A 54 0.58 1.33 -3.54
N GLU A 55 1.60 1.79 -2.82
CA GLU A 55 2.99 1.32 -3.00
C GLU A 55 3.14 -0.13 -2.50
N ILE A 56 3.85 -0.97 -3.25
CA ILE A 56 4.18 -2.34 -2.85
C ILE A 56 5.65 -2.39 -2.46
N LYS A 57 5.96 -2.91 -1.27
CA LYS A 57 7.32 -3.22 -0.82
C LYS A 57 7.42 -4.70 -0.44
N MET A 58 8.63 -5.23 -0.55
CA MET A 58 8.95 -6.59 -0.11
C MET A 58 9.82 -6.51 1.14
N ASP A 59 9.53 -7.38 2.09
CA ASP A 59 10.29 -7.57 3.33
C ASP A 59 10.27 -9.07 3.68
N ASN A 60 11.22 -9.54 4.49
CA ASN A 60 11.37 -10.94 4.87
C ASN A 60 11.43 -11.13 6.40
N GLU A 61 11.17 -10.09 7.19
CA GLU A 61 11.22 -10.17 8.66
C GLU A 61 10.00 -10.87 9.29
N LYS A 62 8.84 -10.86 8.62
CA LYS A 62 7.59 -11.46 9.09
C LYS A 62 7.04 -12.45 8.07
N CYS A 63 5.81 -12.92 8.25
CA CYS A 63 5.08 -13.75 7.29
C CYS A 63 3.65 -13.20 7.11
N GLY A 64 3.30 -12.74 5.91
CA GLY A 64 1.99 -12.14 5.61
C GLY A 64 2.09 -10.71 5.05
N TYR A 65 1.25 -9.79 5.56
CA TYR A 65 1.10 -8.43 5.02
C TYR A 65 1.14 -7.37 6.11
N THR A 66 1.83 -6.26 5.85
CA THR A 66 1.68 -5.03 6.62
C THR A 66 1.06 -3.94 5.74
N LEU A 67 -0.14 -3.49 6.12
CA LEU A 67 -0.81 -2.36 5.49
C LEU A 67 -0.43 -1.07 6.24
N ILE A 68 -0.01 -0.04 5.52
CA ILE A 68 0.42 1.26 6.05
C ILE A 68 -0.40 2.37 5.42
N TYR A 69 -1.15 3.09 6.24
CA TYR A 69 -1.93 4.25 5.83
C TYR A 69 -1.60 5.45 6.73
N ASN A 70 -0.79 6.37 6.23
CA ASN A 70 -0.21 7.48 7.00
C ASN A 70 0.54 6.98 8.25
N ASN A 71 0.01 7.24 9.44
CA ASN A 71 0.56 6.83 10.73
C ASN A 71 -0.09 5.56 11.28
N LYS A 72 -0.93 4.87 10.49
CA LYS A 72 -1.60 3.63 10.88
C LYS A 72 -0.93 2.44 10.22
N GLU A 73 -0.76 1.38 11.01
CA GLU A 73 -0.25 0.10 10.57
C GLU A 73 -1.24 -1.00 10.95
N LYS A 74 -1.46 -1.96 10.06
CA LYS A 74 -2.15 -3.21 10.35
C LYS A 74 -1.32 -4.37 9.81
N PHE A 75 -0.93 -5.28 10.68
CA PHE A 75 -0.30 -6.53 10.29
C PHE A 75 -1.36 -7.64 10.17
N ILE A 76 -1.22 -8.46 9.14
CA ILE A 76 -2.04 -9.63 8.82
C ILE A 76 -1.07 -10.81 8.68
N GLU A 77 -1.22 -11.80 9.54
CA GLU A 77 -0.32 -12.95 9.59
C GLU A 77 -0.72 -14.02 8.56
N GLY A 78 0.28 -14.58 7.87
CA GLY A 78 0.11 -15.74 7.00
C GLY A 78 -0.43 -15.45 5.60
N GLY A 79 -0.81 -16.53 4.92
CA GLY A 79 -1.47 -16.49 3.61
C GLY A 79 -2.91 -15.97 3.71
N MET A 80 -3.40 -15.42 2.60
CA MET A 80 -4.76 -14.92 2.49
C MET A 80 -5.24 -15.08 1.04
N THR A 81 -6.53 -15.31 0.84
CA THR A 81 -7.10 -15.33 -0.52
C THR A 81 -7.03 -13.94 -1.15
N ASP A 82 -7.10 -13.88 -2.48
CA ASP A 82 -7.12 -12.61 -3.21
C ASP A 82 -8.33 -11.74 -2.84
N ILE A 83 -9.50 -12.35 -2.59
CA ILE A 83 -10.72 -11.65 -2.19
C ILE A 83 -10.58 -11.07 -0.78
N ASP A 84 -10.10 -11.88 0.17
CA ASP A 84 -9.94 -11.43 1.57
C ASP A 84 -8.91 -10.28 1.64
N LEU A 85 -7.81 -10.39 0.90
CA LEU A 85 -6.81 -9.34 0.81
C LEU A 85 -7.42 -8.04 0.22
N MET A 86 -8.20 -8.16 -0.86
CA MET A 86 -8.88 -7.01 -1.47
C MET A 86 -9.84 -6.33 -0.48
N LEU A 87 -10.64 -7.10 0.26
CA LEU A 87 -11.58 -6.57 1.25
C LEU A 87 -10.85 -5.86 2.39
N GLU A 88 -9.74 -6.42 2.86
CA GLU A 88 -8.89 -5.82 3.88
C GLU A 88 -8.27 -4.50 3.42
N ILE A 89 -7.76 -4.47 2.17
CA ILE A 89 -7.25 -3.25 1.54
C ILE A 89 -8.36 -2.19 1.45
N LYS A 90 -9.54 -2.55 0.96
CA LYS A 90 -10.68 -1.63 0.85
C LYS A 90 -11.05 -1.03 2.19
N SER A 91 -11.18 -1.89 3.20
CA SER A 91 -11.53 -1.50 4.56
C SER A 91 -10.49 -0.57 5.17
N PHE A 92 -9.21 -0.97 5.13
CA PHE A 92 -8.12 -0.25 5.79
C PHE A 92 -7.83 1.11 5.14
N TYR A 93 -7.82 1.17 3.80
CA TYR A 93 -7.54 2.40 3.04
C TYR A 93 -8.78 3.24 2.73
N LYS A 94 -9.97 2.83 3.22
CA LYS A 94 -11.25 3.50 2.99
C LYS A 94 -11.57 3.70 1.50
N LEU A 95 -11.33 2.66 0.70
CA LEU A 95 -11.55 2.66 -0.74
C LEU A 95 -12.97 2.17 -1.06
N LYS A 96 -13.47 2.55 -2.25
CA LYS A 96 -14.75 2.07 -2.77
C LYS A 96 -14.58 0.71 -3.48
#